data_AF-A0A8K0SYX5-F1
#
_entry.id   AF-A0A8K0SYX5-F1
#
_cell.length_a   1.000
_cell.length_b   1.000
_cell.length_c   1.000
_cell.angle_alpha   90.00
_cell.angle_beta   90.00
_cell.angle_gamma   90.00
#
_symmetry.space_group_name_H-M   'P 1'
#
loop_
_entity.id
_entity.type
_entity.pdbx_description
1 polymer ?
#
loop_
_entity_poly.entity_id
_entity_poly.type
_entity_poly.pdbx_seq_one_letter_code
_entity_poly.pdbx_strand_id
1 'polypeptide(L)'
;MRLSLWILIVSMNIIMNLVIIFSFAKCNPARKVWQPTIPGTCWDPLVATYYNIFAGAFSGLVDLVLCVLAWVIIWKHPMRAREKFGVGIALTFGIFAAAAAAAKCYHMLGLSSMNRTLARVGIFIWGTTECAVTIIAASIPIMRILVLRICRRAPSSQANRPLRTLRLISDWSTGISGSTTTPSEGTY
;
A
#
# COMPACT_ATOMS: atom_id res chain seq x y z
N MET A 1 9.26 14.83 4.59
CA MET A 1 8.35 13.79 4.05
C MET A 1 7.73 14.17 2.71
N ARG A 2 7.00 15.29 2.59
CA ARG A 2 6.39 15.68 1.30
C ARG A 2 7.43 15.84 0.17
N LEU A 3 8.54 16.52 0.45
CA LEU A 3 9.64 16.69 -0.51
C LEU A 3 10.31 15.35 -0.87
N SER A 4 10.54 14.48 0.12
CA SER A 4 11.14 13.15 -0.04
C SER A 4 10.34 12.26 -1.00
N LEU A 5 9.01 12.26 -0.83
CA LEU A 5 8.09 11.52 -1.71
C LEU A 5 8.09 12.10 -3.13
N TRP A 6 8.09 13.42 -3.27
CA TRP A 6 8.13 14.07 -4.58
C TRP A 6 9.42 13.77 -5.34
N ILE A 7 10.57 13.84 -4.66
CA ILE A 7 11.87 13.49 -5.25
C ILE A 7 11.86 12.04 -5.76
N LEU A 8 11.29 11.11 -4.99
CA LEU A 8 11.20 9.70 -5.34
C LEU A 8 10.26 9.44 -6.53
N ILE A 9 9.11 10.13 -6.59
CA ILE A 9 8.17 10.01 -7.71
C ILE A 9 8.77 10.58 -9.00
N VAL A 10 9.42 11.75 -8.91
CA VAL A 10 10.06 12.41 -10.05
C VAL A 10 11.23 11.59 -10.57
N SER A 11 12.10 11.09 -9.67
CA SER A 11 13.25 10.28 -10.07
C SER A 11 12.82 8.97 -10.74
N MET A 12 11.81 8.29 -10.21
CA MET A 12 11.21 7.10 -10.83
C MET A 12 10.68 7.38 -12.22
N ASN A 13 9.89 8.45 -12.40
CA ASN A 13 9.31 8.80 -13.69
C ASN A 13 10.36 9.13 -14.75
N ILE A 14 11.41 9.85 -14.36
CA ILE A 14 12.52 10.19 -15.26
C ILE A 14 13.23 8.92 -15.72
N ILE A 15 13.60 8.04 -14.80
CA ILE A 15 14.33 6.81 -15.12
C ILE A 15 13.49 5.88 -16.00
N MET A 16 12.21 5.69 -15.69
CA MET A 16 11.32 4.85 -16.50
C MET A 16 11.06 5.44 -17.90
N ASN A 17 10.93 6.76 -18.02
CA ASN A 17 10.84 7.42 -19.34
C ASN A 17 12.11 7.21 -20.16
N LEU A 18 13.27 7.36 -19.54
CA LEU A 18 14.55 7.13 -20.21
C LEU A 18 14.71 5.67 -20.68
N VAL A 19 14.20 4.68 -19.93
CA VAL A 19 14.15 3.28 -20.40
C VAL A 19 13.34 3.16 -21.70
N ILE A 20 12.17 3.80 -21.78
CA ILE A 20 11.30 3.78 -22.95
C ILE A 20 12.01 4.45 -24.14
N ILE A 21 12.54 5.66 -23.95
CA ILE A 21 13.26 6.41 -24.97
C ILE A 21 14.44 5.60 -25.49
N PHE A 22 15.26 5.05 -24.59
CA PHE A 22 16.38 4.21 -24.98
C PHE A 22 15.89 2.97 -25.70
N SER A 23 14.75 2.35 -25.34
CA SER A 23 14.22 1.20 -26.06
C SER A 23 13.93 1.46 -27.54
N PHE A 24 13.44 2.65 -27.87
CA PHE A 24 13.18 3.05 -29.26
C PHE A 24 14.41 3.61 -29.98
N ALA A 25 15.32 4.26 -29.25
CA ALA A 25 16.51 4.90 -29.82
C ALA A 25 17.72 3.96 -30.02
N LYS A 26 17.64 2.67 -29.62
CA LYS A 26 18.78 1.73 -29.73
C LYS A 26 19.24 1.48 -31.17
N CYS A 27 18.36 1.67 -32.15
CA CYS A 27 18.68 1.40 -33.55
C CYS A 27 18.24 2.56 -34.43
N ASN A 28 19.09 2.91 -35.40
CA ASN A 28 18.75 3.83 -36.47
C ASN A 28 18.83 3.07 -37.81
N PRO A 29 17.71 2.82 -38.51
CA PRO A 29 16.33 3.24 -38.21
C PRO A 29 15.65 2.42 -37.10
N ALA A 30 14.73 3.05 -36.35
CA ALA A 30 13.96 2.39 -35.28
C ALA A 30 13.22 1.12 -35.75
N ARG A 31 12.86 1.06 -37.04
CA ARG A 31 12.26 -0.12 -37.70
C ARG A 31 13.09 -1.40 -37.54
N LYS A 32 14.40 -1.26 -37.36
CA LYS A 32 15.30 -2.40 -37.18
C LYS A 32 15.09 -3.15 -35.87
N VAL A 33 14.48 -2.52 -34.87
CA VAL A 33 14.16 -3.15 -33.57
C VAL A 33 13.20 -4.34 -33.75
N TRP A 34 12.22 -4.23 -34.66
CA TRP A 34 11.26 -5.30 -34.96
C TRP A 34 11.53 -6.04 -36.28
N GLN A 35 12.31 -5.47 -37.19
CA GLN A 35 12.72 -6.08 -38.46
C GLN A 35 14.25 -6.17 -38.54
N PRO A 36 14.87 -7.26 -38.03
CA PRO A 36 16.32 -7.39 -37.95
C PRO A 36 17.01 -7.47 -39.32
N THR A 37 16.26 -7.74 -40.38
CA THR A 37 16.74 -7.86 -41.77
C THR A 37 17.07 -6.52 -42.45
N ILE A 38 16.71 -5.38 -41.85
CA ILE A 38 16.93 -4.04 -42.44
C ILE A 38 18.37 -3.55 -42.17
N PRO A 39 19.06 -2.95 -43.16
CA PRO A 39 20.35 -2.31 -42.95
C PRO A 39 20.23 -1.10 -42.01
N GLY A 40 21.16 -0.97 -41.07
CA GLY A 40 21.14 0.09 -40.06
C GLY A 40 22.15 -0.15 -38.95
N THR A 41 22.46 0.89 -38.19
CA THR A 41 23.37 0.83 -37.05
C THR A 41 22.57 0.74 -35.76
N CYS A 42 22.97 -0.16 -34.86
CA CYS A 42 22.40 -0.27 -33.52
C CYS A 42 23.50 -0.02 -32.50
N TRP A 43 23.12 0.59 -31.37
CA TRP A 43 23.97 0.70 -30.20
C TRP A 43 24.27 -0.68 -29.61
N ASP A 44 25.39 -0.77 -28.89
CA ASP A 44 25.81 -1.99 -28.24
C ASP A 44 24.71 -2.50 -27.29
N PRO A 45 24.22 -3.74 -27.45
CA PRO A 45 23.20 -4.32 -26.57
C PRO A 45 23.63 -4.39 -25.10
N LEU A 46 24.94 -4.35 -24.79
CA LEU A 46 25.42 -4.27 -23.41
C LEU A 46 24.92 -3.02 -22.70
N VAL A 47 25.05 -1.84 -23.31
CA VAL A 47 24.71 -0.55 -22.69
C VAL A 47 23.23 -0.51 -22.31
N ALA A 48 22.37 -0.97 -23.23
CA ALA A 48 20.95 -1.12 -22.98
C ALA A 48 20.65 -2.08 -21.84
N THR A 49 21.36 -3.20 -21.77
CA THR A 49 21.15 -4.23 -20.73
C THR A 49 21.54 -3.71 -19.35
N TYR A 50 22.72 -3.08 -19.22
CA TYR A 50 23.16 -2.47 -17.96
C TYR A 50 22.21 -1.39 -17.48
N TYR A 51 21.70 -0.56 -18.39
CA TYR A 51 20.74 0.47 -18.01
C TYR A 51 19.42 -0.12 -17.49
N ASN A 52 18.89 -1.16 -18.13
CA ASN A 52 17.68 -1.84 -17.66
C ASN A 52 17.88 -2.52 -16.30
N ILE A 53 19.04 -3.13 -16.07
CA ILE A 53 19.41 -3.69 -14.77
C ILE A 53 19.44 -2.60 -13.70
N PHE A 54 20.09 -1.47 -14.00
CA PHE A 54 20.16 -0.32 -13.08
C PHE A 54 18.76 0.22 -12.76
N ALA A 55 17.92 0.44 -13.78
CA ALA A 55 16.56 0.94 -13.60
C ALA A 55 15.71 -0.02 -12.77
N GLY A 56 15.81 -1.34 -13.01
CA GLY A 56 15.13 -2.37 -12.22
C GLY A 56 15.59 -2.40 -10.76
N ALA A 57 16.90 -2.37 -10.52
CA ALA A 57 17.46 -2.34 -9.16
C ALA A 57 17.06 -1.07 -8.41
N PHE A 58 17.05 0.08 -9.09
CA PHE A 58 16.60 1.35 -8.52
C PHE A 58 15.11 1.33 -8.16
N SER A 59 14.27 0.70 -9.00
CA SER A 59 12.85 0.49 -8.71
C SER A 59 12.64 -0.34 -7.44
N GLY A 60 13.32 -1.48 -7.32
CA GLY A 60 13.23 -2.32 -6.11
C GLY A 60 13.75 -1.61 -4.86
N LEU A 61 14.80 -0.79 -4.97
CA LEU A 61 15.30 0.02 -3.86
C LEU A 61 14.25 1.05 -3.40
N VAL A 62 13.57 1.70 -4.34
CA VAL A 62 12.49 2.63 -4.04
C VAL A 62 11.35 1.96 -3.30
N ASP A 63 10.96 0.74 -3.67
CA ASP A 63 9.93 -0.02 -2.96
C ASP A 63 10.34 -0.32 -1.52
N LEU A 64 11.62 -0.63 -1.27
CA LEU A 64 12.15 -0.80 0.09
C LEU A 64 12.15 0.50 0.89
N VAL A 65 12.52 1.63 0.27
CA VAL A 65 12.48 2.94 0.92
C VAL A 65 11.04 3.32 1.28
N LEU A 66 10.08 3.07 0.39
CA LEU A 66 8.66 3.30 0.65
C LEU A 66 8.13 2.40 1.77
N CYS A 67 8.60 1.15 1.85
CA CYS A 67 8.30 0.23 2.94
C CYS A 67 8.81 0.76 4.29
N VAL A 68 10.08 1.17 4.37
CA VAL A 68 10.64 1.77 5.58
C VAL A 68 9.88 3.04 5.96
N LEU A 69 9.53 3.88 4.98
CA LEU A 69 8.77 5.10 5.23
C LEU A 69 7.39 4.78 5.81
N ALA A 70 6.69 3.80 5.25
CA ALA A 70 5.40 3.33 5.78
C ALA A 70 5.55 2.80 7.21
N TRP A 71 6.63 2.08 7.52
CA TRP A 71 6.91 1.60 8.88
C TRP A 71 7.05 2.74 9.90
N VAL A 72 7.83 3.77 9.57
CA VAL A 72 8.07 4.94 10.43
C VAL A 72 6.77 5.70 10.71
N ILE A 73 5.91 5.86 9.69
CA ILE A 73 4.61 6.53 9.84
C ILE A 73 3.72 5.77 10.84
N ILE A 74 3.67 4.44 10.75
CA ILE A 74 2.84 3.60 11.62
C ILE A 74 3.32 3.68 13.07
N TRP A 75 4.63 3.70 13.30
CA TRP A 75 5.19 3.79 14.66
C TRP A 75 4.93 5.15 15.33
N LYS A 76 4.92 6.23 14.55
CA LYS A 76 4.63 7.58 15.04
C LYS A 76 3.16 7.82 15.39
N HIS A 77 2.23 6.99 14.91
CA HIS A 77 0.79 7.27 15.04
C HIS A 77 0.06 6.19 15.86
N PRO A 78 -0.69 6.55 16.92
CA PRO A 78 -1.43 5.59 17.75
C PRO A 78 -2.68 5.06 17.00
N MET A 79 -2.48 4.04 16.16
CA MET A 79 -3.55 3.35 15.44
C MET A 79 -4.12 2.17 16.22
N ARG A 80 -5.37 1.77 15.91
CA ARG A 80 -5.97 0.55 16.48
C ARG A 80 -5.22 -0.69 15.99
N ALA A 81 -5.08 -1.71 16.84
CA ALA A 81 -4.34 -2.94 16.51
C ALA A 81 -4.79 -3.62 15.20
N ARG A 82 -6.10 -3.58 14.90
CA ARG A 82 -6.67 -4.09 13.63
C ARG A 82 -6.12 -3.37 12.39
N GLU A 83 -5.84 -2.08 12.51
CA GLU A 83 -5.29 -1.28 11.41
C GLU A 83 -3.80 -1.55 11.24
N LYS A 84 -3.09 -1.72 12.36
CA LYS A 84 -1.67 -2.07 12.38
C LYS A 84 -1.40 -3.41 11.67
N PHE A 85 -2.30 -4.39 11.84
CA PHE A 85 -2.18 -5.69 11.18
C PHE A 85 -2.29 -5.60 9.65
N GLY A 86 -3.31 -4.89 9.13
CA GLY A 86 -3.50 -4.75 7.69
C GLY A 86 -2.33 -4.03 7.01
N VAL A 87 -1.79 -3.00 7.64
CA VAL A 87 -0.62 -2.29 7.09
C VAL A 87 0.65 -3.15 7.20
N GLY A 88 0.81 -3.91 8.29
CA GLY A 88 1.90 -4.88 8.44
C GLY A 88 1.93 -5.93 7.32
N ILE A 89 0.77 -6.48 6.94
CA ILE A 89 0.67 -7.41 5.81
C ILE A 89 1.10 -6.71 4.51
N ALA A 90 0.60 -5.50 4.23
CA ALA A 90 0.99 -4.76 3.02
C ALA A 90 2.51 -4.53 2.93
N LEU A 91 3.14 -4.19 4.05
CA LEU A 91 4.59 -4.02 4.15
C LEU A 91 5.37 -5.30 3.82
N THR A 92 4.91 -6.46 4.32
CA THR A 92 5.56 -7.75 4.03
C THR A 92 5.53 -8.11 2.54
N PHE A 93 4.41 -7.82 1.85
CA PHE A 93 4.33 -8.01 0.40
C PHE A 93 5.25 -7.06 -0.37
N GLY A 94 5.46 -5.83 0.12
CA GLY A 94 6.42 -4.90 -0.48
C GLY A 94 7.86 -5.40 -0.41
N ILE A 95 8.27 -5.99 0.72
CA ILE A 95 9.60 -6.61 0.85
C ILE A 95 9.73 -7.84 -0.06
N PHE A 96 8.68 -8.65 -0.16
CA PHE A 96 8.66 -9.81 -1.05
C PHE A 96 8.75 -9.41 -2.53
N ALA A 97 8.09 -8.33 -2.93
CA ALA A 97 8.20 -7.77 -4.28
C ALA A 97 9.64 -7.30 -4.58
N ALA A 98 10.26 -6.57 -3.65
CA ALA A 98 11.65 -6.14 -3.80
C ALA A 98 12.64 -7.32 -3.88
N ALA A 99 12.39 -8.40 -3.12
CA ALA A 99 13.19 -9.63 -3.21
C ALA A 99 13.03 -10.33 -4.59
N ALA A 100 11.81 -10.38 -5.13
CA ALA A 100 11.55 -10.90 -6.47
C ALA A 100 12.25 -10.06 -7.56
N ALA A 101 12.24 -8.73 -7.42
CA ALA A 101 12.95 -7.82 -8.32
C ALA A 101 14.48 -8.01 -8.25
N ALA A 102 15.03 -8.25 -7.05
CA ALA A 102 16.44 -8.55 -6.86
C ALA A 102 16.84 -9.88 -7.51
N ALA A 103 16.02 -10.94 -7.36
CA ALA A 103 16.23 -12.23 -8.02
C ALA A 103 16.21 -12.09 -9.55
N LYS A 104 15.27 -11.30 -10.09
CA LYS A 104 15.21 -10.97 -11.52
C LYS A 104 16.50 -10.29 -12.00
N CYS A 105 17.00 -9.30 -11.25
CA CYS A 105 18.24 -8.60 -11.58
C CYS A 105 19.44 -9.57 -11.59
N TYR A 106 19.55 -10.46 -10.60
CA TYR A 106 20.60 -11.47 -10.54
C TYR A 106 20.61 -12.40 -11.76
N HIS A 107 19.44 -12.89 -12.17
CA HIS A 107 19.31 -13.69 -13.40
C HIS A 107 19.67 -12.92 -14.67
N MET A 108 19.50 -11.59 -14.67
CA MET A 108 19.84 -10.73 -15.79
C MET A 108 21.36 -10.45 -15.89
N LEU A 109 22.09 -10.45 -14.76
CA LEU A 109 23.57 -10.39 -14.74
C LEU A 109 24.23 -11.71 -15.16
N GLY A 110 23.60 -12.86 -14.87
CA GLY A 110 24.13 -14.19 -15.21
C GLY A 110 24.17 -14.54 -16.71
N LEU A 111 23.91 -13.57 -17.59
CA LEU A 111 23.78 -13.74 -19.04
C LEU A 111 25.09 -14.11 -19.77
N SER A 112 26.19 -14.36 -19.05
CA SER A 112 27.51 -14.71 -19.60
C SER A 112 27.77 -16.21 -19.76
N SER A 113 26.85 -17.11 -19.39
CA SER A 113 27.03 -18.56 -19.55
C SER A 113 26.06 -19.20 -20.54
N MET A 114 26.49 -20.34 -21.09
CA MET A 114 26.13 -21.07 -22.32
C MET A 114 24.63 -21.23 -22.70
N ASN A 115 23.66 -20.78 -21.89
CA ASN A 115 22.22 -21.03 -22.08
C ASN A 115 21.35 -19.77 -21.95
N ARG A 116 21.43 -18.86 -22.94
CA ARG A 116 20.62 -17.62 -23.05
C ARG A 116 19.10 -17.85 -23.03
N THR A 117 18.65 -19.09 -23.29
CA THR A 117 17.24 -19.49 -23.24
C THR A 117 16.75 -19.70 -21.82
N LEU A 118 17.53 -20.37 -20.96
CA LEU A 118 17.14 -20.65 -19.57
C LEU A 118 17.12 -19.39 -18.70
N ALA A 119 18.08 -18.49 -18.89
CA ALA A 119 18.08 -17.20 -18.20
C ALA A 119 16.82 -16.37 -18.50
N ARG A 120 16.32 -16.43 -19.74
CA ARG A 120 15.13 -15.71 -20.18
C ARG A 120 13.85 -16.22 -19.51
N VAL A 121 13.74 -17.54 -19.35
CA VAL A 121 12.61 -18.18 -18.66
C VAL A 121 12.60 -17.78 -17.19
N GLY A 122 13.76 -17.77 -16.53
CA GLY A 122 13.89 -17.32 -15.14
C GLY A 122 13.40 -15.89 -14.93
N ILE A 123 13.81 -14.96 -15.80
CA ILE A 123 13.38 -13.54 -15.76
C ILE A 123 11.85 -13.42 -15.90
N PHE A 124 11.23 -14.23 -16.77
CA PHE A 124 9.78 -14.23 -16.97
C PHE A 124 9.01 -14.76 -15.75
N ILE A 125 9.49 -15.84 -15.14
CA ILE A 125 8.86 -16.43 -13.95
C ILE A 125 8.91 -15.41 -12.81
N TRP A 126 10.10 -14.90 -12.48
CA TRP A 126 10.28 -13.91 -11.42
C TRP A 126 9.52 -12.62 -11.70
N GLY A 127 9.44 -12.18 -12.96
CA GLY A 127 8.66 -11.01 -13.34
C GLY A 127 7.16 -11.19 -13.16
N THR A 128 6.63 -12.37 -13.46
CA THR A 128 5.21 -12.67 -13.25
C THR A 128 4.88 -12.74 -11.76
N THR A 129 5.77 -13.36 -10.96
CA THR A 129 5.64 -13.41 -9.50
C THR A 129 5.65 -12.01 -8.89
N GLU A 130 6.59 -11.16 -9.30
CA GLU A 130 6.67 -9.77 -8.84
C GLU A 130 5.36 -9.02 -9.13
N CYS A 131 4.85 -9.09 -10.36
CA CYS A 131 3.58 -8.46 -10.73
C CYS A 131 2.41 -8.95 -9.86
N ALA A 132 2.29 -10.26 -9.63
CA ALA A 132 1.22 -10.83 -8.82
C ALA A 132 1.28 -10.33 -7.37
N VAL A 133 2.47 -10.30 -6.78
CA VAL A 133 2.72 -9.81 -5.42
C VAL A 133 2.38 -8.33 -5.29
N THR A 134 2.77 -7.52 -6.27
CA THR A 134 2.48 -6.07 -6.28
C THR A 134 0.99 -5.80 -6.39
N ILE A 135 0.24 -6.57 -7.18
CA ILE A 135 -1.23 -6.46 -7.26
C ILE A 135 -1.87 -6.79 -5.91
N ILE A 136 -1.43 -7.88 -5.26
CA ILE A 136 -1.90 -8.24 -3.92
C ILE A 136 -1.59 -7.10 -2.94
N ALA A 137 -0.35 -6.59 -2.94
CA ALA A 137 0.07 -5.48 -2.08
C ALA A 137 -0.80 -4.22 -2.26
N ALA A 138 -1.11 -3.86 -3.52
CA ALA A 138 -1.91 -2.69 -3.86
C ALA A 138 -3.40 -2.83 -3.48
N SER A 139 -3.91 -4.06 -3.37
CA SER A 139 -5.31 -4.32 -3.02
C SER A 139 -5.61 -4.25 -1.51
N ILE A 140 -4.60 -4.46 -0.66
CA ILE A 140 -4.73 -4.51 0.81
C ILE A 140 -5.31 -3.22 1.43
N PRO A 141 -4.88 -2.00 1.02
CA PRO A 141 -5.45 -0.76 1.55
C PRO A 141 -6.96 -0.65 1.28
N ILE A 142 -7.41 -1.07 0.11
CA ILE A 142 -8.81 -0.98 -0.33
C ILE A 142 -9.65 -1.99 0.45
N MET A 143 -9.18 -3.24 0.55
CA MET A 143 -9.79 -4.28 1.37
C MET A 143 -9.96 -3.84 2.83
N ARG A 144 -8.93 -3.23 3.43
CA ARG A 144 -9.01 -2.66 4.79
C ARG A 144 -10.15 -1.66 4.93
N ILE A 145 -10.26 -0.71 4.00
CA ILE A 145 -11.29 0.35 4.06
C ILE A 145 -12.69 -0.26 3.94
N LEU A 146 -12.86 -1.26 3.06
CA LEU A 146 -14.13 -1.93 2.85
C LEU A 146 -14.57 -2.73 4.10
N VAL A 147 -13.67 -3.52 4.68
CA VAL A 147 -13.93 -4.30 5.89
C VAL A 147 -14.31 -3.38 7.07
N LEU A 148 -13.61 -2.26 7.24
CA LEU A 148 -13.96 -1.28 8.28
C LEU A 148 -15.35 -0.67 8.07
N ARG A 149 -15.77 -0.41 6.83
CA ARG A 149 -17.12 0.08 6.52
C ARG A 149 -18.18 -0.97 6.81
N ILE A 150 -17.95 -2.23 6.46
CA ILE A 150 -18.91 -3.33 6.68
C ILE A 150 -19.04 -3.64 8.16
N CYS A 151 -17.94 -3.75 8.91
CA CYS A 151 -17.98 -4.01 10.35
C CYS A 151 -18.61 -2.86 11.16
N ARG A 152 -18.56 -1.62 10.67
CA ARG A 152 -19.30 -0.49 11.27
C ARG A 152 -20.79 -0.49 10.92
N ARG A 153 -21.17 -1.13 9.81
CA ARG A 153 -22.56 -1.22 9.32
C ARG A 153 -23.29 -2.46 9.81
N ALA A 154 -22.57 -3.48 10.30
CA ALA A 154 -23.16 -4.53 11.09
C ALA A 154 -23.86 -3.86 12.29
N PRO A 155 -25.19 -3.96 12.41
CA PRO A 155 -25.87 -3.49 13.60
C PRO A 155 -25.40 -4.41 14.72
N SER A 156 -24.42 -3.95 15.49
CA SER A 156 -24.27 -4.47 16.84
C SER A 156 -25.60 -4.20 17.50
N SER A 157 -26.38 -5.26 17.68
CA SER A 157 -27.56 -5.30 18.54
C SER A 157 -27.32 -4.34 19.67
N GLN A 158 -28.25 -3.40 19.80
CA GLN A 158 -28.37 -2.44 20.88
C GLN A 158 -28.41 -3.27 22.18
N ALA A 159 -27.23 -3.67 22.65
CA ALA A 159 -27.04 -4.41 23.87
C ALA A 159 -27.31 -3.40 24.97
N ASN A 160 -28.59 -3.32 25.33
CA ASN A 160 -29.07 -3.18 26.69
C ASN A 160 -28.06 -2.44 27.59
N ARG A 161 -27.89 -1.14 27.35
CA ARG A 161 -27.45 -0.25 28.42
C ARG A 161 -28.72 0.02 29.22
N PRO A 162 -28.98 -0.66 30.35
CA PRO A 162 -30.02 -0.18 31.24
C PRO A 162 -29.62 1.25 31.60
N LEU A 163 -30.47 2.20 31.22
CA LEU A 163 -30.40 3.59 31.64
C LEU A 163 -30.54 3.61 33.17
N ARG A 164 -29.43 3.35 33.88
CA ARG A 164 -29.31 3.43 35.34
C ARG A 164 -29.53 4.87 35.85
N THR A 165 -29.54 5.83 34.93
CA THR A 165 -29.67 7.27 35.21
C THR A 165 -31.12 7.74 35.38
N LEU A 166 -32.13 6.92 35.08
CA LEU A 166 -33.54 7.35 35.16
C LEU A 166 -34.27 6.93 36.45
N ARG A 167 -33.63 6.18 37.36
CA ARG A 167 -34.24 5.88 38.69
C ARG A 167 -33.98 6.95 39.75
N LEU A 168 -32.92 7.74 39.62
CA LEU A 168 -32.64 8.81 40.60
C LEU A 168 -33.60 10.01 40.50
N ILE A 169 -34.37 10.13 39.41
CA ILE A 169 -35.37 11.19 39.24
C ILE A 169 -36.76 10.72 39.74
N SER A 170 -37.03 9.41 39.73
CA SER A 170 -38.30 8.85 40.21
C SER A 170 -38.43 8.87 41.74
N ASP A 171 -37.33 8.84 42.49
CA ASP A 171 -37.37 8.90 43.97
C ASP A 171 -37.49 10.33 44.50
N TRP A 172 -37.26 11.34 43.66
CA TRP A 172 -37.34 12.75 44.08
C TRP A 172 -38.75 13.33 43.94
N SER A 173 -39.70 12.65 43.28
CA SER A 173 -41.09 13.13 43.19
C SER A 173 -42.02 12.63 44.30
N THR A 174 -41.57 11.72 45.17
CA THR A 174 -42.39 11.15 46.26
C THR A 174 -42.16 11.82 47.62
N GLY A 175 -41.39 12.92 47.68
CA GLY A 175 -41.05 13.64 48.91
C GLY A 175 -41.79 14.95 49.18
N ILE A 176 -42.71 15.38 48.29
CA ILE A 176 -43.52 16.59 48.49
C ILE A 176 -44.98 16.17 48.73
N SER A 177 -45.24 15.56 49.88
CA SER A 177 -46.60 15.43 50.40
C SER A 177 -46.53 15.45 51.92
N GLY A 178 -47.02 16.55 52.51
CA GLY A 178 -47.28 16.64 53.94
C GLY A 178 -46.71 17.88 54.62
N SER A 179 -47.51 18.94 54.69
CA SER A 179 -47.94 19.60 55.94
C SER A 179 -48.15 21.11 55.75
N THR A 180 -49.42 21.53 55.67
CA THR A 180 -49.84 22.74 56.38
C THR A 180 -51.29 22.55 56.81
N THR A 181 -51.42 22.38 58.11
CA THR A 181 -52.60 22.27 58.95
C THR A 181 -53.53 23.48 58.84
N THR A 182 -54.83 23.19 58.78
CA THR A 182 -55.93 24.11 59.11
C THR A 182 -55.92 24.45 60.60
N PRO A 183 -56.45 25.63 60.97
CA PRO A 183 -57.37 25.67 62.10
C PRO A 183 -58.72 26.32 61.75
N SER A 184 -59.80 25.66 62.19
CA SER A 184 -61.13 26.20 62.57
C SER A 184 -60.98 27.30 63.64
N GLU A 185 -61.87 28.27 63.90
CA GLU A 185 -63.34 28.37 64.04
C GLU A 185 -63.59 29.89 64.31
N GLY A 186 -64.60 30.61 63.78
CA GLY A 186 -65.95 30.73 64.33
C GLY A 186 -66.32 32.19 64.73
N THR A 187 -67.55 32.63 64.38
CA THR A 187 -68.41 33.68 65.01
C THR A 187 -67.88 35.12 65.19
N TYR A 188 -68.56 36.23 64.87
CA TYR A 188 -69.97 36.62 64.70
C TYR A 188 -70.11 37.68 63.60
#